data_AF-A0A1X1Q7I9-F1
#
_entry.id   AF-A0A1X1Q7I9-F1
#
_cell.length_a   1.000
_cell.length_b   1.000
_cell.length_c   1.000
_cell.angle_alpha   90.00
_cell.angle_beta   90.00
_cell.angle_gamma   90.00
#
_symmetry.space_group_name_H-M   'P 1'
#
loop_
_entity.id
_entity.type
_entity.pdbx_description
1 polymer ?
#
loop_
_entity_poly.entity_id
_entity_poly.type
_entity_poly.pdbx_seq_one_letter_code
_entity_poly.pdbx_strand_id
1 'polypeptide(L)'
;MKQLRVFQAFFLAVMMMFAVSGTAMAGSQDFTLVNGTGRTITYIYLSPSNESTWIYQDELGPNSVLYPGQDIFMRFDPRDGVQYWDVKVVYDNGVEDYWMGLDLYRVYTLTIRPGGASTIEMI
;
A
#
# COMPACT_ATOMS: atom_id res chain seq x y z
N MET A 1 -30.80 18.11 50.75
CA MET A 1 -30.67 16.99 49.79
C MET A 1 -30.90 17.47 48.33
N LYS A 2 -30.14 18.46 47.85
CA LYS A 2 -30.24 18.97 46.46
C LYS A 2 -28.93 18.91 45.67
N GLN A 3 -27.78 18.76 46.34
CA GLN A 3 -26.46 18.74 45.71
C GLN A 3 -26.05 17.35 45.14
N LEU A 4 -26.76 16.28 45.52
CA LEU A 4 -26.38 14.91 45.10
C LEU A 4 -26.95 14.51 43.72
N ARG A 5 -28.02 15.17 43.26
CA ARG A 5 -28.69 14.85 41.97
C ARG A 5 -28.04 15.52 40.77
N VAL A 6 -27.32 16.63 40.97
CA VAL A 6 -26.61 17.33 39.90
C VAL A 6 -25.36 16.55 39.47
N PHE A 7 -24.71 15.86 40.42
CA PHE A 7 -23.52 15.04 40.16
C PHE A 7 -23.86 13.76 39.36
N GLN A 8 -25.06 13.21 39.53
CA GLN A 8 -25.52 12.03 38.78
C GLN A 8 -25.87 12.35 37.31
N ALA A 9 -26.36 13.56 37.04
CA ALA A 9 -26.67 14.00 35.67
C ALA A 9 -25.41 14.33 34.85
N PHE A 10 -24.33 14.76 35.52
CA PHE A 10 -23.06 15.08 34.84
C PHE A 10 -22.27 13.82 34.44
N PHE A 11 -22.49 12.69 35.11
CA PHE A 11 -21.78 11.45 34.83
C PHE A 11 -22.34 10.69 33.61
N LEU A 12 -23.62 10.90 33.26
CA LEU A 12 -24.23 10.27 32.08
C LEU A 12 -23.91 10.99 30.76
N ALA A 13 -23.57 12.29 30.78
CA ALA A 13 -23.33 13.06 29.57
C ALA A 13 -21.91 12.87 29.00
N VAL A 14 -20.92 12.51 29.84
CA VAL A 14 -19.52 12.33 29.41
C VAL A 14 -19.27 10.94 28.81
N MET A 15 -20.12 9.95 29.08
CA MET A 15 -19.96 8.58 28.57
C MET A 15 -20.42 8.36 27.12
N MET A 16 -20.99 9.37 26.45
CA MET A 16 -21.51 9.26 25.08
C MET A 16 -20.51 9.68 23.98
N MET A 17 -19.29 10.15 24.31
CA MET A 17 -18.37 10.74 23.32
C MET A 17 -17.29 9.79 22.77
N PHE A 18 -17.28 8.50 23.14
CA PHE A 18 -16.13 7.62 22.84
C PHE A 18 -16.39 6.47 21.86
N ALA A 19 -17.41 6.52 21.01
CA ALA A 19 -17.65 5.43 20.05
C ALA A 19 -17.98 5.95 18.64
N VAL A 20 -17.05 6.68 18.03
CA VAL A 20 -16.96 6.72 16.57
C VAL A 20 -15.66 6.03 16.20
N SER A 21 -15.63 4.69 16.35
CA SER A 21 -14.63 3.87 15.70
C SER A 21 -14.97 3.89 14.20
N GLY A 22 -14.31 4.75 13.43
CA GLY A 22 -14.40 4.71 11.99
C GLY A 22 -14.00 3.32 11.52
N THR A 23 -14.90 2.61 10.85
CA THR A 23 -14.54 1.39 10.13
C THR A 23 -13.60 1.84 9.01
N ALA A 24 -12.31 1.55 9.14
CA ALA A 24 -11.41 1.59 8.01
C ALA A 24 -11.92 0.53 7.03
N MET A 25 -12.68 0.98 6.03
CA MET A 25 -12.96 0.18 4.85
C MET A 25 -11.60 -0.07 4.22
N ALA A 26 -11.03 -1.25 4.45
CA ALA A 26 -9.83 -1.69 3.74
C ALA A 26 -10.23 -1.78 2.27
N GLY A 27 -9.90 -0.74 1.49
CA GLY A 27 -9.96 -0.83 0.05
C GLY A 27 -9.05 -1.97 -0.40
N SER A 28 -9.38 -2.60 -1.54
CA SER A 28 -8.40 -3.45 -2.20
C SER A 28 -7.13 -2.61 -2.43
N GLN A 29 -6.00 -3.11 -1.95
CA GLN A 29 -4.68 -2.51 -2.14
C GLN A 29 -4.03 -3.02 -3.43
N ASP A 30 -4.81 -3.71 -4.26
CA ASP A 30 -4.35 -4.18 -5.56
C ASP A 30 -4.10 -2.96 -6.46
N PHE A 31 -3.00 -3.00 -7.21
CA PHE A 31 -2.61 -1.90 -8.09
C PHE A 31 -2.03 -2.45 -9.39
N THR A 32 -2.06 -1.65 -10.45
CA THR A 32 -1.38 -1.98 -11.70
C THR A 32 0.03 -1.42 -11.69
N LEU A 33 1.02 -2.27 -11.93
CA LEU A 33 2.40 -1.85 -12.15
C LEU A 33 2.67 -1.79 -13.65
N VAL A 34 3.08 -0.63 -14.14
CA VAL A 34 3.42 -0.41 -15.55
C VAL A 34 4.93 -0.26 -15.69
N ASN A 35 5.53 -1.09 -16.53
CA ASN A 35 6.93 -0.94 -16.91
C ASN A 35 7.09 0.17 -17.96
N GLY A 36 7.12 1.43 -17.51
CA GLY A 36 7.41 2.58 -18.38
C GLY A 36 8.90 2.79 -18.66
N THR A 37 9.74 1.79 -18.39
CA THR A 37 11.18 1.85 -18.69
C THR A 37 11.49 1.29 -20.08
N GLY A 38 12.75 1.41 -20.50
CA GLY A 38 13.27 0.74 -21.70
C GLY A 38 13.87 -0.65 -21.42
N ARG A 39 13.69 -1.21 -20.21
CA ARG A 39 14.28 -2.49 -19.79
C ARG A 39 13.21 -3.48 -19.37
N THR A 40 13.52 -4.76 -19.53
CA THR A 40 12.65 -5.84 -19.04
C THR A 40 12.81 -5.99 -17.53
N ILE A 41 11.68 -6.09 -16.81
CA ILE A 41 11.66 -6.41 -15.38
C ILE A 41 11.57 -7.94 -15.24
N THR A 42 12.45 -8.51 -14.43
CA THR A 42 12.56 -9.95 -14.19
C THR A 42 12.04 -10.36 -12.81
N TYR A 43 12.07 -9.46 -11.83
CA TYR A 43 11.49 -9.71 -10.52
C TYR A 43 10.77 -8.47 -9.97
N ILE A 44 9.66 -8.70 -9.29
CA ILE A 44 8.93 -7.70 -8.50
C ILE A 44 8.80 -8.22 -7.08
N TYR A 45 9.10 -7.37 -6.11
CA TYR A 45 8.97 -7.63 -4.69
C TYR A 45 8.11 -6.56 -4.05
N LEU A 46 7.35 -6.95 -3.02
CA LEU A 46 6.44 -6.07 -2.31
C LEU A 46 6.45 -6.41 -0.80
N SER A 47 6.44 -5.39 0.05
CA SER A 47 6.29 -5.55 1.50
C SER A 47 5.75 -4.29 2.18
N PRO A 48 5.10 -4.40 3.34
CA PRO A 48 4.82 -3.24 4.19
C PRO A 48 6.11 -2.46 4.48
N SER A 49 6.03 -1.13 4.50
CA SER A 49 7.23 -0.28 4.71
C SER A 49 7.86 -0.40 6.09
N ASN A 50 7.18 -1.02 7.05
CA ASN A 50 7.70 -1.29 8.39
C ASN A 50 8.33 -2.68 8.53
N GLU A 51 8.34 -3.48 7.46
CA GLU A 51 8.96 -4.81 7.47
C GLU A 51 10.41 -4.73 6.99
N SER A 52 11.29 -5.50 7.64
CA SER A 52 12.70 -5.58 7.24
C SER A 52 12.96 -6.57 6.11
N THR A 53 11.94 -7.33 5.72
CA THR A 53 12.03 -8.46 4.79
C THR A 53 10.94 -8.36 3.73
N TRP A 54 11.29 -8.64 2.48
CA TRP A 54 10.34 -8.74 1.36
C TRP A 54 9.40 -9.93 1.57
N ILE A 55 8.10 -9.67 1.71
CA ILE A 55 7.08 -10.70 2.00
C ILE A 55 6.59 -11.34 0.71
N TYR A 56 6.26 -10.50 -0.27
CA TYR A 56 5.80 -10.88 -1.60
C TYR A 56 7.01 -10.85 -2.53
N GLN A 57 7.30 -11.97 -3.16
CA GLN A 57 8.55 -12.20 -3.88
C GLN A 57 8.22 -12.85 -5.22
N ASP A 58 8.80 -12.31 -6.28
CA ASP A 58 8.61 -12.81 -7.63
C ASP A 58 7.13 -12.83 -8.06
N GLU A 59 6.48 -11.68 -7.91
CA GLU A 59 5.05 -11.52 -8.24
C GLU A 59 4.75 -11.63 -9.75
N LEU A 60 5.78 -11.72 -10.60
CA LEU A 60 5.66 -12.09 -12.01
C LEU A 60 5.47 -13.61 -12.18
N GLY A 61 6.03 -14.39 -11.26
CA GLY A 61 6.16 -15.84 -11.31
C GLY A 61 7.42 -16.29 -12.07
N PRO A 62 7.91 -17.52 -11.80
CA PRO A 62 9.28 -17.94 -12.12
C PRO A 62 9.63 -18.07 -13.61
N ASN A 63 8.65 -17.98 -14.51
CA ASN A 63 8.85 -18.06 -15.96
C ASN A 63 8.35 -16.80 -16.70
N SER A 64 8.09 -15.72 -15.96
CA SER A 64 7.47 -14.52 -16.50
C SER A 64 8.41 -13.32 -16.39
N VAL A 65 8.30 -12.42 -17.34
CA VAL A 65 8.97 -11.12 -17.34
C VAL A 65 7.98 -10.05 -17.76
N LEU A 66 8.23 -8.81 -17.35
CA LEU A 66 7.43 -7.67 -17.77
C LEU A 66 8.24 -6.82 -18.74
N TYR A 67 7.93 -6.90 -20.02
CA TYR A 67 8.62 -6.15 -21.08
C TYR A 67 8.32 -4.64 -21.00
N PRO A 68 9.17 -3.79 -21.60
CA PRO A 68 8.90 -2.36 -21.76
C PRO A 68 7.49 -2.08 -22.33
N GLY A 69 6.76 -1.18 -21.67
CA GLY A 69 5.41 -0.77 -22.04
C GLY A 69 4.30 -1.73 -21.62
N GLN A 70 4.63 -2.86 -21.00
CA GLN A 70 3.63 -3.77 -20.44
C GLN A 70 3.25 -3.38 -19.01
N ASP A 71 2.09 -3.86 -18.59
CA ASP A 71 1.59 -3.75 -17.24
C ASP A 71 1.19 -5.11 -16.65
N ILE A 72 1.15 -5.16 -15.32
CA ILE A 72 0.65 -6.30 -14.57
C ILE A 72 -0.25 -5.80 -13.43
N PHE A 73 -1.36 -6.49 -13.22
CA PHE A 73 -2.22 -6.28 -12.05
C PHE A 73 -1.64 -7.03 -10.86
N MET A 74 -1.15 -6.28 -9.88
CA MET A 74 -0.57 -6.79 -8.64
C MET A 74 -1.70 -7.14 -7.68
N ARG A 75 -2.03 -8.43 -7.62
CA ARG A 75 -3.02 -8.97 -6.68
C ARG A 75 -2.31 -9.72 -5.58
N PHE A 76 -2.47 -9.27 -4.35
CA PHE A 76 -1.90 -9.89 -3.16
C PHE A 76 -2.93 -9.90 -2.05
N ASP A 77 -2.64 -10.58 -0.94
CA ASP A 77 -3.50 -10.54 0.25
C ASP A 77 -3.03 -9.41 1.17
N PRO A 78 -3.52 -8.16 1.02
CA PRO A 78 -3.06 -7.07 1.84
C PRO A 78 -3.31 -7.34 3.32
N ARG A 79 -2.34 -6.94 4.15
CA ARG A 79 -2.47 -7.05 5.60
C ARG A 79 -3.42 -5.97 6.13
N ASP A 80 -4.30 -6.37 7.03
CA ASP A 80 -5.25 -5.47 7.68
C ASP A 80 -4.55 -4.28 8.34
N GLY A 81 -5.01 -3.07 8.03
CA GLY A 81 -4.50 -1.83 8.62
C GLY A 81 -3.12 -1.37 8.13
N VAL A 82 -2.53 -2.02 7.12
CA VAL A 82 -1.27 -1.57 6.50
C VAL A 82 -1.58 -0.67 5.31
N GLN A 83 -1.16 0.59 5.39
CA GLN A 83 -1.35 1.60 4.34
C GLN A 83 -0.12 1.76 3.44
N TYR A 84 1.08 1.72 4.02
CA TYR A 84 2.33 2.04 3.34
C TYR A 84 3.10 0.78 2.95
N TRP A 85 3.50 0.73 1.69
CA TRP A 85 4.20 -0.40 1.11
C TRP A 85 5.43 0.04 0.32
N ASP A 86 6.39 -0.86 0.26
CA ASP A 86 7.60 -0.74 -0.52
C ASP A 86 7.54 -1.70 -1.70
N VAL A 87 8.01 -1.25 -2.85
CA VAL A 87 8.15 -2.05 -4.07
C VAL A 87 9.61 -2.02 -4.49
N LYS A 88 10.15 -3.21 -4.78
CA LYS A 88 11.45 -3.35 -5.44
C LYS A 88 11.26 -4.06 -6.76
N VAL A 89 11.93 -3.57 -7.80
CA VAL A 89 12.02 -4.27 -9.09
C VAL A 89 13.46 -4.60 -9.40
N VAL A 90 13.66 -5.71 -10.11
CA VAL A 90 14.96 -6.12 -10.64
C VAL A 90 14.83 -6.23 -12.14
N TYR A 91 15.77 -5.64 -12.87
CA TYR A 91 15.79 -5.66 -14.33
C TYR A 91 16.63 -6.83 -14.88
N ASP A 92 16.54 -7.04 -16.19
CA ASP A 92 17.31 -8.02 -16.96
C ASP A 92 18.84 -7.92 -16.82
N ASN A 93 19.38 -6.76 -16.45
CA ASN A 93 20.80 -6.55 -16.18
C ASN A 93 21.18 -6.63 -14.69
N GLY A 94 20.24 -7.01 -13.82
CA GLY A 94 20.45 -7.10 -12.37
C GLY A 94 20.45 -5.76 -11.64
N VAL A 95 20.16 -4.64 -12.31
CA VAL A 95 19.93 -3.36 -11.62
C VAL A 95 18.63 -3.43 -10.83
N GLU A 96 18.60 -2.77 -9.69
CA GLU A 96 17.43 -2.71 -8.81
C GLU A 96 16.98 -1.25 -8.63
N ASP A 97 15.66 -1.05 -8.63
CA ASP A 97 15.04 0.21 -8.23
C ASP A 97 14.04 -0.04 -7.09
N TYR A 98 13.85 1.00 -6.28
CA TYR A 98 13.10 0.95 -5.03
C TYR A 98 12.12 2.10 -4.95
N TRP A 99 10.88 1.81 -4.58
CA TRP A 99 9.87 2.80 -4.21
C TRP A 99 9.39 2.50 -2.80
N MET A 100 9.67 3.41 -1.88
CA MET A 100 9.41 3.23 -0.45
C MET A 100 8.23 4.09 -0.01
N GLY A 101 7.41 3.59 0.92
CA GLY A 101 6.34 4.35 1.55
C GLY A 101 5.18 4.70 0.61
N LEU A 102 4.90 3.85 -0.38
CA LEU A 102 3.75 4.01 -1.28
C LEU A 102 2.45 3.84 -0.51
N ASP A 103 1.56 4.84 -0.60
CA ASP A 103 0.23 4.80 -0.02
C ASP A 103 -0.71 3.98 -0.92
N LEU A 104 -0.73 2.65 -0.75
CA LEU A 104 -1.56 1.76 -1.58
C LEU A 104 -3.05 1.82 -1.25
N TYR A 105 -3.49 2.66 -0.31
CA TYR A 105 -4.90 3.04 -0.20
C TYR A 105 -5.34 4.04 -1.28
N ARG A 106 -4.37 4.68 -1.93
CA ARG A 106 -4.60 5.77 -2.89
C ARG A 106 -3.94 5.53 -4.24
N VAL A 107 -2.95 4.64 -4.31
CA VAL A 107 -2.26 4.28 -5.54
C VAL A 107 -3.01 3.15 -6.24
N TYR A 108 -3.49 3.41 -7.46
CA TYR A 108 -4.11 2.40 -8.32
C TYR A 108 -3.21 1.99 -9.48
N THR A 109 -2.36 2.91 -9.93
CA THR A 109 -1.39 2.66 -11.01
C THR A 109 -0.03 3.19 -10.58
N LEU A 110 0.99 2.34 -10.66
CA LEU A 110 2.39 2.66 -10.44
C LEU A 110 3.14 2.53 -11.77
N THR A 111 3.40 3.66 -12.44
CA THR A 111 4.23 3.65 -13.66
C THR A 111 5.68 3.88 -13.31
N ILE A 112 6.54 2.88 -13.56
CA ILE A 112 7.99 2.98 -13.37
C ILE A 112 8.62 3.71 -14.54
N ARG A 113 9.49 4.71 -14.30
CA ARG A 113 10.26 5.39 -15.35
C ARG A 113 11.75 5.39 -15.06
N PRO A 114 12.60 5.56 -16.11
CA PRO A 114 14.04 5.72 -15.92
C PRO A 114 14.37 6.88 -14.97
N GLY A 115 15.29 6.67 -14.03
CA GLY A 115 15.70 7.67 -13.06
C GLY A 115 14.82 7.77 -11.80
N GLY A 116 13.98 6.77 -11.53
CA GLY A 116 13.27 6.60 -10.25
C GLY A 116 11.92 7.30 -10.14
N ALA A 117 11.51 8.07 -11.15
CA ALA A 117 10.22 8.77 -11.11
C ALA A 117 9.06 7.79 -11.35
N SER A 118 8.18 7.64 -10.36
CA SER A 118 6.88 7.01 -10.54
C SER A 118 5.81 8.06 -10.83
N THR A 119 4.91 7.79 -11.78
CA THR A 119 3.60 8.48 -11.78
C THR A 119 2.66 7.64 -10.95
N ILE A 120 2.27 8.20 -9.82
CA ILE A 120 1.21 7.67 -8.96
C ILE A 120 -0.04 8.43 -9.37
N GLU A 121 -0.95 7.75 -10.06
CA GLU A 121 -2.28 8.29 -10.31
C GLU A 121 -3.13 8.03 -9.07
N MET A 122 -3.50 9.11 -8.39
CA MET A 122 -4.44 9.12 -7.26
C MET A 122 -5.81 9.54 -7.78
N ILE A 123 -6.88 8.97 -7.23
CA ILE A 123 -8.26 9.48 -7.38
C ILE A 123 -8.58 10.56 -6.36
#